data_AF-A0A952RKD4-F1
#
_entry.id   AF-A0A952RKD4-F1
#
_cell.length_a   1.000
_cell.length_b   1.000
_cell.length_c   1.000
_cell.angle_alpha   90.00
_cell.angle_beta   90.00
_cell.angle_gamma   90.00
#
_symmetry.space_group_name_H-M   'P 1'
#
loop_
_entity.id
_entity.type
_entity.pdbx_description
1 polymer ?
#
loop_
_entity_poly.entity_id
_entity_poly.type
_entity_poly.pdbx_seq_one_letter_code
_entity_poly.pdbx_strand_id
1 'polypeptide(L)'
;MRFEHCYALEENPQKPMPEKASCWRDWSERYTFGQTRDRVQYAISRYVALSQMSTAPTDEAMMMAAPGEASRTSTITAPTPSNAFAPPPKVLDSGEQKKTLTPGHPIETAADVPYIDAGAPAPVVTFVAPNQSCVDGCMGDYRACAPTCEGDAGAASKPCATCKKKYAACGRSCFK
;
A
#
# COMPACT_ATOMS: atom_id res chain seq x y z
N MET A 1 22.19 -13.93 -17.06
CA MET A 1 21.18 -14.59 -16.19
C MET A 1 21.39 -14.18 -14.74
N ARG A 2 20.94 -12.99 -14.32
CA ARG A 2 21.10 -12.54 -12.92
C ARG A 2 19.98 -12.99 -11.97
N PHE A 3 18.82 -13.39 -12.50
CA PHE A 3 17.67 -13.80 -11.67
C PHE A 3 18.00 -15.05 -10.86
N GLU A 4 18.45 -16.11 -11.55
CA GLU A 4 18.86 -17.37 -10.92
C GLU A 4 20.02 -17.18 -9.94
N HIS A 5 20.90 -16.21 -10.18
CA HIS A 5 21.99 -15.89 -9.26
C HIS A 5 21.46 -15.33 -7.93
N CYS A 6 20.53 -14.37 -7.95
CA CYS A 6 19.94 -13.87 -6.71
C CYS A 6 19.10 -14.95 -6.01
N TYR A 7 18.43 -15.81 -6.78
CA TYR A 7 17.70 -16.95 -6.25
C TYR A 7 18.61 -17.92 -5.48
N ALA A 8 19.71 -18.37 -6.10
CA ALA A 8 20.69 -19.25 -5.45
C ALA A 8 21.40 -18.59 -4.26
N LEU A 9 21.68 -17.29 -4.35
CA LEU A 9 22.28 -16.53 -3.24
C LEU A 9 21.36 -16.47 -2.03
N GLU A 10 20.05 -16.44 -2.25
CA GLU A 10 19.05 -16.43 -1.19
C GLU A 10 18.96 -17.76 -0.44
N GLU A 11 19.05 -18.88 -1.16
CA GLU A 11 19.06 -20.24 -0.58
C GLU A 11 20.31 -20.50 0.27
N ASN A 12 21.38 -19.75 0.05
CA ASN A 12 22.61 -19.89 0.82
C ASN A 12 22.43 -19.39 2.27
N PRO A 13 22.50 -20.28 3.29
CA PRO A 13 22.30 -19.87 4.69
C PRO A 13 23.46 -19.05 5.24
N GLN A 14 24.64 -19.10 4.62
CA GLN A 14 25.81 -18.34 5.08
C GLN A 14 25.77 -16.87 4.66
N LYS A 15 24.89 -16.49 3.74
CA LYS A 15 24.79 -15.12 3.25
C LYS A 15 23.89 -14.28 4.17
N PRO A 16 24.34 -13.10 4.61
CA PRO A 16 23.56 -12.24 5.48
C PRO A 16 22.34 -11.68 4.73
N MET A 17 21.22 -11.51 5.44
CA MET A 17 19.94 -11.05 4.87
C MET A 17 20.04 -9.70 4.11
N PRO A 18 20.80 -8.70 4.56
CA PRO A 18 20.98 -7.46 3.81
C PRO A 18 21.63 -7.66 2.43
N GLU A 19 22.59 -8.60 2.32
CA GLU A 19 23.24 -8.92 1.04
C GLU A 19 22.23 -9.56 0.09
N LYS A 20 21.39 -10.47 0.59
CA LYS A 20 20.27 -11.07 -0.16
C LYS A 20 19.29 -10.01 -0.66
N ALA A 21 18.87 -9.09 0.22
CA ALA A 21 17.98 -8.00 -0.14
C ALA A 21 18.60 -7.09 -1.22
N SER A 22 19.89 -6.79 -1.10
CA SER A 22 20.60 -5.94 -2.06
C SER A 22 20.66 -6.55 -3.47
N CYS A 23 20.85 -7.88 -3.58
CA CYS A 23 20.83 -8.58 -4.86
C CYS A 23 19.48 -8.40 -5.56
N TRP A 24 18.38 -8.61 -4.82
CA TRP A 24 17.03 -8.48 -5.38
C TRP A 24 16.68 -7.04 -5.75
N ARG A 25 17.11 -6.05 -4.96
CA ARG A 25 16.97 -4.63 -5.31
C ARG A 25 17.68 -4.33 -6.63
N ASP A 26 18.96 -4.65 -6.71
CA ASP A 26 19.80 -4.44 -7.88
C ASP A 26 19.25 -5.11 -9.14
N TRP A 27 18.70 -6.32 -8.96
CA TRP A 27 18.06 -7.05 -10.03
C TRP A 27 16.82 -6.29 -10.54
N SER A 28 15.94 -5.87 -9.64
CA SER A 28 14.69 -5.18 -9.97
C SER A 28 14.91 -3.80 -10.61
N GLU A 29 16.02 -3.14 -10.34
CA GLU A 29 16.35 -1.83 -10.93
C GLU A 29 16.92 -1.94 -12.34
N ARG A 30 17.73 -3.00 -12.60
CA ARG A 30 18.60 -3.03 -13.79
C ARG A 30 18.28 -4.14 -14.79
N TYR A 31 17.50 -5.14 -14.39
CA TYR A 31 17.32 -6.37 -15.18
C TYR A 31 15.87 -6.69 -15.50
N THR A 32 14.95 -5.72 -15.41
CA THR A 32 13.52 -5.91 -15.69
C THR A 32 13.16 -5.88 -17.17
N PHE A 33 13.97 -5.20 -18.00
CA PHE A 33 13.71 -5.13 -19.43
C PHE A 33 13.82 -6.51 -20.09
N GLY A 34 12.79 -6.92 -20.82
CA GLY A 34 12.71 -8.23 -21.47
C GLY A 34 12.47 -9.41 -20.51
N GLN A 35 12.19 -9.17 -19.22
CA GLN A 35 11.76 -10.22 -18.30
C GLN A 35 10.24 -10.38 -18.31
N THR A 36 9.79 -11.57 -17.92
CA THR A 36 8.38 -11.84 -17.72
C THR A 36 7.85 -11.11 -16.50
N ARG A 37 6.56 -10.75 -16.51
CA ARG A 37 5.91 -10.01 -15.42
C ARG A 37 6.04 -10.73 -14.08
N ASP A 38 5.92 -12.06 -14.07
CA ASP A 38 6.04 -12.90 -12.88
C ASP A 38 7.42 -12.76 -12.23
N ARG A 39 8.51 -12.79 -12.99
CA ARG A 39 9.87 -12.61 -12.46
C ARG A 39 10.07 -11.22 -11.85
N VAL A 40 9.53 -10.19 -12.50
CA VAL A 40 9.59 -8.82 -11.98
C VAL A 40 8.84 -8.70 -10.65
N GLN A 41 7.61 -9.20 -10.61
CA GLN A 41 6.79 -9.18 -9.39
C GLN A 41 7.42 -10.00 -8.26
N TYR A 42 7.97 -11.18 -8.59
CA TYR A 42 8.67 -12.02 -7.63
C TYR A 42 9.84 -11.28 -6.99
N ALA A 43 10.75 -10.71 -7.80
CA ALA A 43 11.92 -9.99 -7.30
C ALA A 43 11.55 -8.80 -6.40
N ILE A 44 10.55 -8.01 -6.79
CA ILE A 44 10.06 -6.88 -5.99
C ILE A 44 9.50 -7.37 -4.65
N SER A 45 8.61 -8.36 -4.69
CA SER A 45 8.00 -8.93 -3.47
C SER A 45 9.06 -9.48 -2.51
N ARG A 46 10.11 -10.10 -3.07
CA ARG A 46 11.18 -10.71 -2.30
C ARG A 46 12.09 -9.69 -1.66
N TYR A 47 12.46 -8.64 -2.40
CA TYR A 47 13.19 -7.51 -1.84
C TYR A 47 12.43 -6.89 -0.66
N VAL A 48 11.11 -6.65 -0.80
CA VAL A 48 10.28 -6.09 0.28
C VAL A 48 10.30 -7.01 1.52
N ALA A 49 10.05 -8.31 1.34
CA ALA A 49 10.09 -9.27 2.45
C ALA A 49 11.45 -9.31 3.17
N LEU A 50 12.55 -9.34 2.41
CA LEU A 50 13.91 -9.38 2.96
C LEU A 50 14.28 -8.09 3.69
N SER A 51 13.83 -6.94 3.20
CA SER A 51 14.09 -5.64 3.84
C SER A 51 13.32 -5.44 5.16
N GLN A 52 12.15 -6.07 5.30
CA GLN A 52 11.38 -6.03 6.54
C GLN A 52 11.98 -6.97 7.60
N MET A 53 12.46 -8.15 7.18
CA MET A 53 13.06 -9.12 8.10
C MET A 53 14.36 -8.64 8.75
N SER A 54 15.12 -7.74 8.12
CA SER A 54 16.30 -7.13 8.75
C SER A 54 15.95 -6.14 9.88
N THR A 55 14.68 -5.76 10.01
CA THR A 55 14.18 -4.79 10.99
C THR A 55 13.26 -5.45 12.03
N ALA A 56 13.12 -6.77 11.99
CA ALA A 56 12.35 -7.49 13.01
C ALA A 56 13.03 -7.29 14.38
N PRO A 57 12.30 -6.86 15.42
CA PRO A 57 12.82 -6.78 16.77
C PRO A 57 13.39 -8.15 17.13
N THR A 58 14.66 -8.19 17.51
CA THR A 58 15.27 -9.38 18.10
C THR A 58 14.43 -9.82 19.29
N ASP A 59 14.31 -11.15 19.46
CA ASP A 59 13.49 -11.86 20.46
C ASP A 59 13.62 -11.31 21.90
N GLU A 60 14.72 -10.62 22.21
CA GLU A 60 14.94 -9.88 23.45
C GLU A 60 13.91 -8.75 23.72
N ALA A 61 13.32 -8.16 22.69
CA ALA A 61 12.25 -7.16 22.83
C ALA A 61 10.86 -7.80 23.04
N MET A 62 10.65 -9.06 22.61
CA MET A 62 9.39 -9.78 22.83
C MET A 62 9.33 -10.42 24.24
N MET A 63 10.47 -10.76 24.85
CA MET A 63 10.51 -11.27 26.23
C MET A 63 10.25 -10.21 27.32
N MET A 64 10.32 -8.92 26.99
CA MET A 64 10.05 -7.81 27.93
C MET A 64 8.56 -7.41 28.01
N ALA A 65 7.70 -8.00 27.17
CA ALA A 65 6.26 -7.85 27.29
C ALA A 65 5.71 -8.94 28.21
N ALA A 66 5.75 -8.70 29.53
CA ALA A 66 5.04 -9.52 30.51
C ALA A 66 3.54 -9.63 30.12
N PRO A 67 3.00 -10.83 29.83
CA PRO A 67 1.61 -10.97 29.43
C PRO A 67 0.73 -10.98 30.67
N GLY A 68 0.22 -9.81 31.03
CA GLY A 68 -0.60 -9.65 32.20
C GLY A 68 -1.51 -8.44 32.15
N GLU A 69 -2.14 -8.15 31.00
CA GLU A 69 -3.35 -7.31 30.89
C GLU A 69 -3.78 -7.18 29.42
N ALA A 70 -4.43 -8.23 28.91
CA ALA A 70 -5.37 -8.08 27.81
C ALA A 70 -6.52 -9.04 28.09
N SER A 71 -7.60 -8.47 28.61
CA SER A 71 -8.88 -9.12 28.85
C SER A 71 -9.33 -9.88 27.58
N ARG A 72 -9.05 -11.18 27.53
CA ARG A 72 -9.63 -12.11 26.57
C ARG A 72 -10.93 -12.65 27.13
N THR A 73 -11.96 -11.81 27.22
CA THR A 73 -13.35 -12.27 27.29
C THR A 73 -13.99 -12.13 25.92
N SER A 74 -13.59 -13.01 25.01
CA SER A 74 -14.42 -13.37 23.87
C SER A 74 -14.16 -14.84 23.62
N THR A 75 -14.95 -15.67 24.29
CA THR A 75 -15.13 -17.08 23.95
C THR A 75 -15.55 -17.13 22.48
N ILE A 76 -14.61 -17.44 21.58
CA ILE A 76 -14.93 -17.74 20.19
C ILE A 76 -15.57 -19.12 20.20
N THR A 77 -16.86 -19.16 20.48
CA THR A 77 -17.70 -20.31 20.18
C THR A 77 -17.99 -20.22 18.69
N ALA A 78 -17.38 -21.10 17.90
CA ALA A 78 -17.72 -21.21 16.49
C ALA A 78 -19.22 -21.52 16.37
N PRO A 79 -20.02 -20.70 15.65
CA PRO A 79 -21.42 -21.01 15.44
C PRO A 79 -21.52 -22.34 14.70
N THR A 80 -22.49 -23.17 15.12
CA THR A 80 -22.84 -24.45 14.51
C THR A 80 -22.89 -24.30 12.98
N PRO A 81 -22.31 -25.22 12.19
CA PRO A 81 -22.21 -25.07 10.74
C PRO A 81 -23.61 -24.88 10.15
N SER A 82 -23.96 -23.64 9.84
CA SER A 82 -25.17 -23.32 9.10
C SER A 82 -24.93 -23.81 7.69
N ASN A 83 -25.70 -24.83 7.31
CA ASN A 83 -25.82 -25.38 5.97
C ASN A 83 -25.48 -24.32 4.89
N ALA A 84 -24.55 -24.65 3.99
CA ALA A 84 -23.99 -23.73 2.99
C ALA A 84 -25.03 -23.09 2.05
N PHE A 85 -26.27 -23.62 2.04
CA PHE A 85 -27.39 -23.11 1.26
C PHE A 85 -28.36 -22.24 2.08
N ALA A 86 -28.10 -21.99 3.36
CA ALA A 86 -28.87 -21.02 4.13
C ALA A 86 -28.44 -19.60 3.75
N PRO A 87 -29.38 -18.70 3.42
CA PRO A 87 -29.06 -17.31 3.13
C PRO A 87 -28.41 -16.65 4.36
N PRO A 88 -27.41 -15.77 4.17
CA PRO A 88 -26.72 -15.13 5.29
C PRO A 88 -27.71 -14.34 6.15
N PRO A 89 -27.56 -14.37 7.49
CA PRO A 89 -28.44 -13.62 8.38
C PRO A 89 -28.37 -12.13 8.06
N LYS A 90 -29.54 -11.50 7.94
CA LYS A 90 -29.62 -10.06 7.71
C LYS A 90 -29.12 -9.33 8.96
N VAL A 91 -28.02 -8.60 8.82
CA VAL A 91 -27.62 -7.60 9.80
C VAL A 91 -28.70 -6.51 9.83
N LEU A 92 -29.23 -6.23 11.02
CA LEU A 92 -30.22 -5.19 11.23
C LEU A 92 -29.53 -3.82 11.08
N ASP A 93 -29.85 -3.16 9.97
CA ASP A 93 -29.63 -1.74 9.73
C ASP A 93 -30.48 -0.93 10.73
N SER A 94 -29.82 -0.14 11.57
CA SER A 94 -30.49 0.81 12.47
C SER A 94 -30.58 2.16 11.77
N GLY A 95 -31.72 2.45 11.16
CA GLY A 95 -31.96 3.70 10.45
C GLY A 95 -33.37 3.83 9.85
N GLU A 96 -34.38 3.95 10.72
CA GLU A 96 -35.59 4.77 10.54
C GLU A 96 -36.37 4.78 9.19
N GLN A 97 -37.52 4.08 9.19
CA GLN A 97 -38.86 4.45 8.65
C GLN A 97 -38.93 5.46 7.48
N LYS A 98 -39.62 5.19 6.36
CA LYS A 98 -41.09 5.03 6.29
C LYS A 98 -41.51 4.57 4.89
N LYS A 99 -42.35 3.53 4.83
CA LYS A 99 -43.20 3.11 3.71
C LYS A 99 -44.02 4.34 3.22
N THR A 100 -44.42 4.47 1.95
CA THR A 100 -45.68 3.90 1.44
C THR A 100 -45.81 4.05 -0.10
N LEU A 101 -46.40 3.03 -0.74
CA LEU A 101 -47.16 2.96 -2.02
C LEU A 101 -46.44 2.62 -3.36
N THR A 102 -46.58 1.32 -3.70
CA THR A 102 -46.62 0.57 -4.98
C THR A 102 -47.45 1.22 -6.13
N PRO A 103 -47.58 0.67 -7.38
CA PRO A 103 -46.94 -0.49 -8.04
C PRO A 103 -46.53 -0.31 -9.55
N GLY A 104 -45.66 -1.18 -10.07
CA GLY A 104 -45.39 -1.32 -11.51
C GLY A 104 -44.58 -2.58 -11.86
N HIS A 105 -45.28 -3.60 -12.39
CA HIS A 105 -44.86 -4.91 -12.92
C HIS A 105 -43.88 -4.83 -14.14
N PRO A 106 -43.38 -5.93 -14.75
CA PRO A 106 -42.82 -7.19 -14.21
C PRO A 106 -41.55 -7.68 -15.00
N ILE A 107 -41.17 -8.92 -14.71
CA ILE A 107 -40.47 -9.94 -15.54
C ILE A 107 -38.98 -10.18 -15.29
N GLU A 108 -38.79 -11.29 -14.56
CA GLU A 108 -37.67 -12.21 -14.52
C GLU A 108 -36.97 -12.44 -15.86
N THR A 109 -35.65 -12.57 -15.86
CA THR A 109 -35.05 -13.84 -16.26
C THR A 109 -33.63 -13.90 -15.75
N ALA A 110 -33.36 -15.01 -15.08
CA ALA A 110 -32.06 -15.40 -14.61
C ALA A 110 -31.14 -15.81 -15.78
N ALA A 111 -29.85 -15.78 -15.46
CA ALA A 111 -28.71 -16.33 -16.17
C ALA A 111 -28.25 -15.57 -17.43
N ASP A 112 -27.16 -14.82 -17.29
CA ASP A 112 -25.91 -15.19 -17.97
C ASP A 112 -24.73 -14.37 -17.43
N VAL A 113 -23.54 -14.99 -17.42
CA VAL A 113 -22.27 -14.38 -16.98
C VAL A 113 -21.88 -13.26 -17.95
N PRO A 114 -21.27 -12.15 -17.49
CA PRO A 114 -20.27 -11.50 -18.35
C PRO A 114 -18.98 -11.19 -17.56
N TYR A 115 -17.84 -11.73 -17.97
CA TYR A 115 -16.97 -11.10 -18.98
C TYR A 115 -16.28 -9.85 -18.40
N ILE A 116 -15.02 -10.01 -17.99
CA ILE A 116 -14.17 -8.87 -17.59
C ILE A 116 -13.75 -8.15 -18.87
N ASP A 117 -14.46 -7.07 -19.18
CA ASP A 117 -14.10 -6.13 -20.24
C ASP A 117 -12.87 -5.31 -19.82
N ALA A 118 -11.80 -5.39 -20.61
CA ALA A 118 -10.53 -4.69 -20.39
C ALA A 118 -10.60 -3.20 -20.82
N GLY A 119 -11.70 -2.51 -20.51
CA GLY A 119 -12.01 -1.18 -21.05
C GLY A 119 -12.58 -0.14 -20.09
N ALA A 120 -12.92 -0.49 -18.83
CA ALA A 120 -13.46 0.47 -17.87
C ALA A 120 -12.38 0.95 -16.88
N PRO A 121 -12.16 2.27 -16.70
CA PRO A 121 -11.27 2.74 -15.64
C PRO A 121 -11.86 2.34 -14.30
N ALA A 122 -11.17 1.43 -13.60
CA ALA A 122 -11.49 1.10 -12.23
C ALA A 122 -11.54 2.39 -11.38
N PRO A 123 -12.46 2.51 -10.39
CA PRO A 123 -12.43 3.63 -9.48
C PRO A 123 -11.06 3.66 -8.81
N VAL A 124 -10.30 4.72 -9.09
CA VAL A 124 -8.98 4.93 -8.52
C VAL A 124 -9.20 5.08 -7.02
N VAL A 125 -8.85 4.05 -6.24
CA VAL A 125 -8.80 4.16 -4.79
C VAL A 125 -7.65 5.14 -4.49
N THR A 126 -7.98 6.40 -4.31
CA THR A 126 -7.03 7.44 -3.92
C THR A 126 -6.65 7.20 -2.46
N PHE A 127 -5.52 6.53 -2.27
CA PHE A 127 -4.88 6.48 -0.96
C PHE A 127 -4.38 7.88 -0.63
N VAL A 128 -5.16 8.61 0.17
CA VAL A 128 -4.72 9.88 0.76
C VAL A 128 -3.70 9.54 1.84
N ALA A 129 -2.44 9.88 1.60
CA ALA A 129 -1.42 9.72 2.64
C ALA A 129 -1.77 10.60 3.85
N PRO A 130 -1.40 10.20 5.08
CA PRO A 130 -1.52 11.07 6.23
C PRO A 130 -0.80 12.40 5.95
N ASN A 131 -1.43 13.51 6.36
CA ASN A 131 -0.91 14.89 6.22
C ASN A 131 -0.75 15.41 4.78
N GLN A 132 -1.49 14.87 3.80
CA GLN A 132 -1.50 15.37 2.41
C GLN A 132 -1.79 16.87 2.30
N SER A 133 -2.78 17.38 3.02
CA SER A 133 -3.12 18.82 3.01
C SER A 133 -1.97 19.71 3.49
N CYS A 134 -1.13 19.24 4.41
CA CYS A 134 0.06 19.95 4.86
C CYS A 134 1.12 19.99 3.74
N VAL A 135 1.37 18.85 3.10
CA VAL A 135 2.32 18.75 1.98
C VAL A 135 1.85 19.60 0.79
N ASP A 136 0.55 19.61 0.51
CA ASP A 136 -0.07 20.44 -0.53
C ASP A 136 0.11 21.93 -0.24
N GLY A 137 -0.05 22.35 1.03
CA GLY A 137 0.25 23.72 1.47
C GLY A 137 1.70 24.10 1.20
N CYS A 138 2.65 23.25 1.62
CA CYS A 138 4.07 23.46 1.33
C CYS A 138 4.37 23.54 -0.17
N MET A 139 3.70 22.72 -0.98
CA MET A 139 3.86 22.72 -2.43
C MET A 139 3.28 24.00 -3.07
N GLY A 140 2.17 24.52 -2.54
CA GLY A 140 1.61 25.81 -2.92
C GLY A 140 2.60 26.96 -2.72
N ASP A 141 3.21 27.04 -1.54
CA ASP A 141 4.23 28.05 -1.23
C ASP A 141 5.47 27.94 -2.12
N TYR A 142 5.90 26.71 -2.40
CA TYR A 142 7.01 26.46 -3.33
C TYR A 142 6.68 26.93 -4.74
N ARG A 143 5.48 26.64 -5.25
CA ARG A 143 5.01 27.08 -6.58
C ARG A 143 4.85 28.59 -6.67
N ALA A 144 4.51 29.28 -5.59
CA ALA A 144 4.50 30.74 -5.55
C ALA A 144 5.92 31.35 -5.57
N CYS A 145 6.91 30.62 -5.03
CA CYS A 145 8.31 31.02 -4.97
C CYS A 145 9.07 30.72 -6.30
N ALA A 146 8.71 29.62 -6.97
CA ALA A 146 9.35 29.11 -8.18
C ALA A 146 9.39 30.02 -9.43
N PRO A 147 8.43 30.94 -9.70
CA PRO A 147 8.47 31.78 -10.91
C PRO A 147 9.68 32.72 -10.93
N THR A 148 10.24 33.01 -9.75
CA THR A 148 11.49 33.80 -9.62
C THR A 148 12.75 33.01 -10.04
N CYS A 149 12.60 31.76 -10.47
CA CYS A 149 13.66 30.84 -10.84
C CYS A 149 13.81 30.66 -12.36
N GLU A 150 13.00 31.34 -13.17
CA GLU A 150 13.12 31.32 -14.64
C GLU A 150 14.29 32.22 -15.09
N GLY A 151 15.42 31.60 -15.44
CA GLY A 151 16.63 32.26 -15.95
C GLY A 151 17.75 31.25 -16.21
N ASP A 152 18.86 31.68 -16.83
CA ASP A 152 19.94 30.79 -17.32
C ASP A 152 20.62 29.93 -16.22
N ALA A 153 20.47 30.32 -14.95
CA ALA A 153 20.97 29.57 -13.80
C ALA A 153 20.04 28.42 -13.35
N GLY A 154 18.81 28.36 -13.85
CA GLY A 154 17.81 27.33 -13.56
C GLY A 154 17.61 27.04 -12.06
N ALA A 155 17.37 25.77 -11.74
CA ALA A 155 17.16 25.27 -10.38
C ALA A 155 18.34 25.49 -9.41
N ALA A 156 19.50 25.93 -9.91
CA ALA A 156 20.71 26.23 -9.13
C ALA A 156 20.84 27.72 -8.78
N SER A 157 19.91 28.58 -9.23
CA SER A 157 19.89 29.98 -8.82
C SER A 157 19.72 30.11 -7.30
N LYS A 158 20.41 31.08 -6.68
CA LYS A 158 20.27 31.41 -5.24
C LYS A 158 18.80 31.56 -4.77
N PRO A 159 17.90 32.23 -5.52
CA PRO A 159 16.49 32.28 -5.16
C PRO A 159 15.83 30.89 -5.16
N CYS A 160 16.08 30.07 -6.18
CA CYS A 160 15.53 28.71 -6.26
C CYS A 160 16.01 27.79 -5.14
N ALA A 161 17.31 27.86 -4.81
CA ALA A 161 17.88 27.11 -3.69
C ALA A 161 17.21 27.49 -2.36
N THR A 162 16.82 28.75 -2.20
CA THR A 162 16.10 29.25 -1.01
C THR A 162 14.66 28.72 -0.98
N CYS A 163 13.94 28.76 -2.09
CA CYS A 163 12.59 28.15 -2.21
C CYS A 163 12.62 26.66 -1.88
N LYS A 164 13.59 25.92 -2.43
CA LYS A 164 13.76 24.47 -2.18
C LYS A 164 14.07 24.17 -0.70
N LYS A 165 14.91 24.97 -0.06
CA LYS A 165 15.21 24.84 1.39
C LYS A 165 13.96 25.06 2.24
N LYS A 166 13.15 26.09 1.92
CA LYS A 166 11.88 26.36 2.62
C LYS A 166 10.88 25.23 2.44
N TYR A 167 10.70 24.74 1.21
CA TYR A 167 9.84 23.59 0.93
C TYR A 167 10.28 22.34 1.71
N ALA A 168 11.57 22.03 1.72
CA ALA A 168 12.10 20.89 2.45
C ALA A 168 11.92 21.01 3.98
N ALA A 169 12.02 22.22 4.53
CA ALA A 169 11.75 22.46 5.95
C ALA A 169 10.25 22.30 6.27
N CYS A 170 9.36 22.87 5.45
CA CYS A 170 7.92 22.75 5.57
C CYS A 170 7.45 21.29 5.48
N GLY A 171 7.96 20.53 4.48
CA GLY A 171 7.61 19.12 4.31
C GLY A 171 8.03 18.26 5.51
N ARG A 172 9.16 18.58 6.17
CA ARG A 172 9.57 17.88 7.40
C ARG A 172 8.67 18.19 8.59
N SER A 173 8.13 19.41 8.70
CA SER A 173 7.19 19.74 9.79
C SER A 173 5.83 19.04 9.65
N CYS A 174 5.45 18.60 8.44
CA CYS A 174 4.21 17.86 8.23
C CYS A 174 4.19 16.46 8.85
N PHE A 175 5.35 15.93 9.26
CA PHE A 175 5.49 14.56 9.79
C PHE A 175 6.24 14.51 11.13
N LYS A 176 6.30 15.64 11.83
CA LYS A 176 6.94 15.77 13.14
C LYS A 176 5.87 15.76 14.23
#